data_AF-Q6T9V9-F1
#
_entry.id   AF-Q6T9V9-F1
#
_cell.length_a   1.000
_cell.length_b   1.000
_cell.length_c   1.000
_cell.angle_alpha   90.00
_cell.angle_beta   90.00
_cell.angle_gamma   90.00
#
_symmetry.space_group_name_H-M   'P 1'
#
loop_
_entity.id
_entity.type
_entity.pdbx_description
1 polymer ?
#
loop_
_entity_poly.entity_id
_entity_poly.type
_entity_poly.pdbx_seq_one_letter_code
_entity_poly.pdbx_strand_id
1 'polypeptide(L)' 'GGVGKTTLAQVVFNDREMEARFERRMWVSVTGTPNEKRILRSMLRNLGDMNVGDDCGELLRKINQYLLGKRFLLVLDDVW' A
#
# COMPACT_ATOMS: atom_id res chain seq x y z
N GLY A 1 15.41 -7.03 -14.50
CA GLY A 1 15.51 -5.62 -14.94
C GLY A 1 14.58 -5.35 -16.11
N GLY A 2 13.82 -4.25 -16.05
CA GLY A 2 13.61 -3.36 -17.21
C GLY A 2 12.46 -3.55 -18.22
N VAL A 3 11.44 -4.39 -18.01
CA VAL A 3 10.33 -4.55 -19.00
C VAL A 3 9.21 -3.49 -18.86
N GLY A 4 9.35 -2.50 -17.97
CA GLY A 4 8.34 -1.43 -17.78
C GLY A 4 7.12 -1.80 -16.94
N LYS A 5 7.13 -2.92 -16.20
CA LYS A 5 6.02 -3.37 -15.34
C LYS A 5 5.57 -2.31 -14.32
N THR A 6 6.53 -1.77 -13.57
CA THR A 6 6.29 -0.72 -12.58
C THR A 6 5.70 0.53 -13.25
N THR A 7 6.20 0.91 -14.42
CA THR A 7 5.69 2.05 -15.19
C THR A 7 4.22 1.85 -15.59
N LEU A 8 3.86 0.69 -16.13
CA LEU A 8 2.48 0.40 -16.51
C LEU A 8 1.55 0.39 -15.29
N ALA A 9 1.98 -0.21 -14.18
CA ALA A 9 1.21 -0.21 -12.95
C ALA A 9 1.04 1.20 -12.37
N GLN A 10 2.04 2.08 -12.46
CA GLN A 10 1.93 3.48 -12.06
C GLN A 10 0.93 4.26 -12.93
N VAL A 11 0.87 4.00 -14.23
CA VAL A 11 -0.13 4.63 -15.12
C VAL A 11 -1.54 4.25 -14.68
N VAL A 12 -1.81 2.97 -14.44
CA VAL A 12 -3.13 2.51 -13.98
C VAL A 12 -3.44 3.05 -12.59
N PHE A 13 -2.49 3.02 -11.65
CA PHE A 13 -2.71 3.48 -10.28
C PHE A 13 -3.08 4.97 -10.17
N ASN A 14 -2.51 5.80 -11.05
CA ASN A 14 -2.76 7.25 -11.11
C ASN A 14 -3.89 7.64 -12.07
N ASP A 15 -4.56 6.67 -12.69
CA ASP A 15 -5.68 6.93 -13.59
C ASP A 15 -6.88 7.50 -12.80
N ARG A 16 -7.53 8.52 -13.37
CA ARG A 16 -8.68 9.22 -12.75
C ARG A 16 -9.84 8.29 -12.45
N GLU A 17 -10.08 7.27 -13.28
CA GLU A 17 -11.11 6.28 -13.02
C GLU A 17 -10.76 5.43 -11.79
N MET A 18 -9.48 5.13 -11.58
CA MET A 18 -9.04 4.45 -10.36
C MET A 18 -9.16 5.33 -9.13
N GLU A 19 -8.89 6.64 -9.26
CA GLU A 19 -9.12 7.59 -8.16
C GLU A 19 -10.61 7.69 -7.79
N ALA A 20 -11.49 7.72 -8.78
CA ALA A 20 -12.94 7.75 -8.57
C ALA A 20 -13.48 6.41 -8.06
N ARG A 21 -12.85 5.29 -8.43
CA ARG A 21 -13.28 3.96 -8.02
C ARG A 21 -12.81 3.63 -6.61
N PHE A 22 -11.57 3.93 -6.25
CA PHE A 22 -10.98 3.48 -4.98
C PHE A 22 -10.82 4.64 -4.00
N GLU A 23 -11.56 4.57 -2.88
CA GLU A 23 -11.50 5.57 -1.80
C GLU A 23 -10.13 5.61 -1.11
N ARG A 24 -9.40 4.49 -1.14
CA ARG A 24 -8.05 4.38 -0.60
C ARG A 24 -7.17 3.65 -1.61
N ARG A 25 -6.01 4.22 -1.89
CA ARG A 25 -5.01 3.63 -2.77
C ARG A 25 -3.68 3.65 -2.03
N MET A 26 -2.96 2.54 -2.07
CA MET A 26 -1.68 2.38 -1.41
C MET A 26 -0.69 1.74 -2.38
N TRP A 27 0.51 2.29 -2.46
CA TRP A 27 1.63 1.69 -3.18
C TRP A 27 2.74 1.35 -2.19
N VAL A 28 3.06 0.07 -2.08
CA VAL A 28 4.10 -0.43 -1.17
C VAL A 28 5.16 -1.14 -1.98
N SER A 29 6.37 -0.57 -1.97
CA SER A 29 7.54 -1.22 -2.55
C SER A 29 8.14 -2.21 -1.55
N VAL A 30 8.28 -3.47 -1.97
CA VAL A 30 8.82 -4.58 -1.18
C VAL A 30 10.24 -4.88 -1.67
N THR A 31 11.19 -3.99 -1.39
CA THR A 31 12.57 -4.20 -1.81
C THR A 31 13.34 -5.10 -0.84
N GLY A 32 14.09 -6.06 -1.40
CA GLY A 32 14.96 -6.97 -0.64
C GLY A 32 14.18 -8.07 0.07
N THR A 33 14.59 -8.44 1.29
CA THR A 33 13.87 -9.46 2.08
C THR A 33 12.54 -8.91 2.59
N PRO A 34 11.40 -9.59 2.32
CA PRO A 34 10.11 -9.18 2.84
C PRO A 34 10.15 -9.09 4.36
N ASN A 35 9.78 -7.92 4.89
CA ASN A 35 9.65 -7.69 6.32
C ASN A 35 8.24 -7.17 6.57
N GLU A 36 7.40 -8.03 7.15
CA GLU A 36 6.00 -7.75 7.44
C GLU A 36 5.81 -6.39 8.13
N LYS A 37 6.60 -6.13 9.18
CA LYS A 37 6.54 -4.86 9.90
C LYS A 37 6.87 -3.67 8.98
N ARG A 38 7.88 -3.74 8.11
CA ARG A 38 8.16 -2.65 7.14
C ARG A 38 7.00 -2.44 6.17
N ILE A 39 6.36 -3.53 5.72
CA ILE A 39 5.21 -3.49 4.82
C ILE A 39 4.01 -2.81 5.49
N LEU A 40 3.61 -3.26 6.69
CA LEU A 40 2.49 -2.67 7.45
C LEU A 40 2.72 -1.18 7.75
N ARG A 41 3.94 -0.81 8.13
CA ARG A 41 4.31 0.61 8.34
C ARG A 41 4.20 1.44 7.07
N SER A 42 4.58 0.89 5.92
CA SER A 42 4.46 1.56 4.61
C SER A 42 2.99 1.76 4.22
N MET A 43 2.13 0.76 4.46
CA MET A 43 0.68 0.88 4.24
C MET A 43 0.07 2.01 5.08
N LEU A 44 0.37 2.07 6.38
CA LEU A 44 -0.15 3.14 7.25
C LEU A 44 0.29 4.54 6.80
N ARG A 45 1.55 4.69 6.37
CA ARG A 45 2.03 5.95 5.79
C ARG A 45 1.22 6.36 4.55
N ASN A 46 0.91 5.41 3.65
CA ASN A 46 0.05 5.67 2.49
C ASN A 46 -1.39 6.06 2.90
N LEU A 47 -1.87 5.56 4.06
CA LEU A 47 -3.17 5.90 4.61
C LEU A 47 -3.20 7.24 5.36
N GLY A 48 -2.04 7.90 5.52
CA GLY A 48 -1.87 9.17 6.22
C GLY A 48 -1.60 9.05 7.72
N ASP A 49 -1.33 7.84 8.22
CA ASP A 49 -0.98 7.61 9.62
C ASP A 49 0.54 7.57 9.80
N MET A 50 1.09 8.62 10.41
CA MET A 50 2.51 8.73 10.76
C MET A 50 2.83 8.16 12.15
N ASN A 51 1.81 7.70 12.90
CA ASN A 51 1.99 7.20 14.25
C ASN A 51 2.27 5.70 14.24
N VAL A 52 3.52 5.40 13.94
CA VAL A 52 3.98 4.07 13.62
C VAL A 52 4.33 3.33 14.90
N GLY A 53 3.35 2.61 15.46
CA GLY A 53 3.57 1.66 16.55
C GLY A 53 4.58 0.57 16.15
N ASP A 54 5.10 -0.14 17.16
CA ASP A 54 6.13 -1.17 16.94
C ASP A 54 5.56 -2.60 16.91
N ASP A 55 4.31 -2.80 17.31
CA ASP A 55 3.66 -4.11 17.30
C ASP A 55 2.90 -4.36 15.99
N CYS A 56 3.13 -5.52 15.36
CA CYS A 56 2.47 -5.88 14.10
C CYS A 56 0.93 -5.99 14.26
N GLY A 57 0.45 -6.47 15.41
CA GLY A 57 -0.99 -6.57 15.69
C GLY A 57 -1.65 -5.19 15.76
N GLU A 58 -1.02 -4.23 16.43
CA GLU A 58 -1.50 -2.85 16.47
C GLU A 58 -1.52 -2.21 15.08
N LEU A 59 -0.44 -2.38 14.30
CA LEU A 59 -0.34 -1.85 12.94
C LEU A 59 -1.45 -2.44 12.05
N LEU A 60 -1.67 -3.75 12.10
CA LEU A 60 -2.71 -4.43 11.33
C LEU A 60 -4.12 -3.98 11.76
N ARG A 61 -4.36 -3.82 13.06
CA ARG A 61 -5.63 -3.31 13.59
C ARG A 61 -5.92 -1.90 13.05
N LYS A 62 -4.94 -1.00 13.05
CA LYS A 62 -5.08 0.35 12.49
C LYS A 62 -5.40 0.30 10.99
N ILE A 63 -4.65 -0.49 10.21
CA ILE A 63 -4.90 -0.65 8.77
C ILE A 63 -6.34 -1.13 8.54
N ASN A 64 -6.79 -2.16 9.27
CA ASN A 64 -8.17 -2.64 9.18
C ASN A 64 -9.18 -1.54 9.48
N GLN A 65 -8.96 -0.71 10.51
CA GLN A 65 -9.84 0.43 10.81
C GLN A 65 -9.88 1.47 9.70
N TYR A 66 -8.74 1.77 9.05
CA TYR A 66 -8.69 2.69 7.92
C TYR A 66 -9.40 2.15 6.68
N LEU A 67 -9.40 0.84 6.47
CA LEU A 67 -9.94 0.18 5.27
C LEU A 67 -11.37 -0.35 5.44
N LEU A 68 -11.85 -0.48 6.68
CA LEU A 68 -13.16 -1.05 6.97
C LEU A 68 -14.26 -0.29 6.22
N GLY A 69 -15.05 -1.04 5.45
CA GLY A 69 -16.17 -0.50 4.67
C GLY A 69 -15.78 0.31 3.44
N LYS A 70 -14.49 0.41 3.10
CA LYS A 70 -14.01 1.18 1.94
C LYS A 70 -13.60 0.28 0.80
N ARG A 71 -13.82 0.73 -0.43
CA ARG A 71 -13.19 0.10 -1.60
C ARG A 71 -11.77 0.61 -1.74
N PHE A 72 -10.78 -0.27 -1.62
CA PHE A 72 -9.37 0.09 -1.66
C PHE A 72 -8.56 -0.68 -2.73
N LEU A 73 -7.47 -0.07 -3.18
CA LEU A 73 -6.47 -0.67 -4.06
C LEU A 73 -5.13 -0.71 -3.34
N LEU A 74 -4.51 -1.88 -3.32
CA LEU A 74 -3.17 -2.09 -2.79
C LEU A 74 -2.27 -2.61 -3.90
N VAL A 75 -1.18 -1.89 -4.18
CA VAL A 75 -0.12 -2.35 -5.08
C VAL A 75 1.09 -2.75 -4.24
N LEU A 76 1.52 -4.00 -4.38
CA LEU A 76 2.79 -4.49 -3.85
C LEU A 76 3.77 -4.58 -5.01
N ASP A 77 4.77 -3.71 -5.03
CA ASP A 77 5.75 -3.59 -6.11
C ASP A 77 7.09 -4.25 -5.73
N ASP A 78 7.79 -4.80 -6.73
CA ASP A 78 9.09 -5.45 -6.60
C ASP A 78 9.16 -6.67 -5.65
N VAL A 79 8.08 -7.47 -5.58
CA VAL A 79 8.06 -8.74 -4.85
C VAL A 79 8.89 -9.79 -5.62
N TRP A 80 9.92 -10.36 -4.98
CA TRP A 80 10.79 -11.43 -5.51
C TRP A 80 10.57 -12.76 -4.81
#